data_AF-A0A929PEY7-F1
#
_entry.id   AF-A0A929PEY7-F1
#
_cell.length_a   1.000
_cell.length_b   1.000
_cell.length_c   1.000
_cell.angle_alpha   90.00
_cell.angle_beta   90.00
_cell.angle_gamma   90.00
#
_symmetry.space_group_name_H-M   'P 1'
#
loop_
_entity.id
_entity.type
_entity.pdbx_description
1 polymer ?
#
loop_
_entity_poly.entity_id
_entity_poly.type
_entity_poly.pdbx_seq_one_letter_code
_entity_poly.pdbx_strand_id
1 'polypeptide(L)'
;MSLKRDIIFRIGVAIHHDFSDDFPELFTKDDFLVTNIRTYGKTTPTSNDNDIPWKDKYIDLLERYKDLIISSMNSHSIINQ
;
A
#
# COMPACT_ATOMS: atom_id res chain seq x y z
N MET A 1 -18.97 -13.36 -14.45
CA MET A 1 -18.19 -12.11 -14.48
C MET A 1 -16.73 -12.49 -14.34
N SER A 2 -15.93 -12.38 -15.40
CA SER A 2 -14.51 -12.73 -15.32
C SER A 2 -13.74 -11.61 -14.62
N LEU A 3 -12.90 -11.99 -13.64
CA LEU A 3 -11.93 -11.09 -13.03
C LEU A 3 -10.95 -10.70 -14.13
N LYS A 4 -10.94 -9.42 -14.51
CA LYS A 4 -10.09 -8.94 -15.62
C LYS A 4 -8.63 -9.03 -15.19
N ARG A 5 -7.85 -9.82 -15.92
CA ARG A 5 -6.38 -9.93 -15.84
C ARG A 5 -5.72 -8.57 -15.60
N ASP A 6 -6.21 -7.52 -16.26
CA ASP A 6 -5.74 -6.15 -16.12
C ASP A 6 -5.77 -5.59 -14.69
N ILE A 7 -6.78 -5.94 -13.89
CA ILE A 7 -6.92 -5.44 -12.51
C ILE A 7 -5.91 -6.13 -11.60
N ILE A 8 -5.80 -7.45 -11.71
CA ILE A 8 -4.84 -8.24 -10.91
C ILE A 8 -3.41 -7.81 -11.25
N PHE A 9 -3.12 -7.59 -12.54
CA PHE A 9 -1.83 -7.09 -12.99
C PHE A 9 -1.50 -5.73 -12.37
N ARG A 10 -2.44 -4.77 -12.42
CA ARG A 10 -2.26 -3.44 -11.81
C ARG A 10 -2.00 -3.51 -10.31
N ILE A 11 -2.69 -4.42 -9.61
CA ILE A 11 -2.47 -4.63 -8.17
C ILE A 11 -1.07 -5.19 -7.95
N GLY A 12 -0.65 -6.22 -8.71
CA GLY A 12 0.67 -6.84 -8.59
C GLY A 12 1.81 -5.85 -8.78
N VAL A 13 1.69 -4.97 -9.78
CA VAL A 13 2.64 -3.88 -10.00
C VAL A 13 2.63 -2.87 -8.85
N ALA A 14 1.46 -2.51 -8.32
CA ALA A 14 1.35 -1.55 -7.22
C ALA A 14 1.92 -2.07 -5.89
N ILE A 15 1.86 -3.39 -5.64
CA ILE A 15 2.36 -4.02 -4.41
C ILE A 15 3.72 -4.72 -4.60
N HIS A 16 4.33 -4.62 -5.79
CA HIS A 16 5.56 -5.33 -6.17
C HIS A 16 5.48 -6.86 -5.96
N HIS A 17 4.31 -7.44 -6.21
CA HIS A 17 4.06 -8.88 -6.09
C HIS A 17 3.86 -9.50 -7.46
N ASP A 18 4.48 -10.66 -7.67
CA ASP A 18 4.33 -11.46 -8.87
C ASP A 18 3.21 -12.49 -8.66
N PHE A 19 2.10 -12.28 -9.37
CA PHE A 19 0.94 -13.17 -9.32
C PHE A 19 1.06 -14.38 -10.27
N SER A 20 2.20 -14.57 -10.94
CA SER A 20 2.42 -15.74 -11.82
C SER A 20 2.52 -17.06 -11.05
N ASP A 21 2.97 -17.04 -9.80
CA ASP A 21 3.00 -18.24 -8.95
C ASP A 21 1.58 -18.57 -8.40
N ASP A 22 0.74 -17.55 -8.19
CA ASP A 22 -0.63 -17.70 -7.67
C ASP A 22 -1.66 -17.99 -8.78
N PHE A 23 -1.46 -17.44 -9.98
CA PHE A 23 -2.35 -17.56 -11.12
C PHE A 23 -1.58 -17.87 -12.42
N PRO A 24 -0.97 -19.07 -12.53
CA PRO A 24 -0.17 -19.46 -13.70
C PRO A 24 -1.00 -19.55 -15.01
N GLU A 25 -2.32 -19.65 -14.91
CA GLU A 25 -3.25 -19.61 -16.05
C GLU A 25 -3.49 -18.19 -16.60
N LEU A 26 -3.23 -17.16 -15.79
CA LEU A 26 -3.46 -15.76 -16.11
C LEU A 26 -2.17 -14.96 -16.29
N PHE A 27 -1.07 -15.36 -15.67
CA PHE A 27 0.20 -14.64 -15.74
C PHE A 27 1.38 -15.60 -15.87
N THR A 28 2.39 -15.14 -16.60
CA THR A 28 3.70 -15.79 -16.69
C THR A 28 4.75 -14.88 -16.03
N LYS A 29 5.85 -15.45 -15.52
CA LYS A 29 6.95 -14.67 -14.91
C LYS A 29 7.46 -13.55 -15.82
N ASP A 30 7.45 -13.78 -17.13
CA ASP A 30 7.82 -12.77 -18.13
C ASP A 30 6.94 -11.51 -18.11
N ASP A 31 5.65 -11.63 -17.73
CA ASP A 31 4.73 -10.49 -17.66
C ASP A 31 5.15 -9.48 -16.58
N PHE A 32 5.75 -9.97 -15.49
CA PHE A 32 6.23 -9.12 -14.39
C PHE A 32 7.70 -8.72 -14.55
N LEU A 33 8.51 -9.50 -15.28
CA LEU A 33 9.91 -9.17 -15.60
C LEU A 33 10.05 -7.92 -16.49
N VAL A 34 9.21 -7.78 -17.53
CA VAL A 34 9.23 -6.60 -18.44
C VAL A 34 8.89 -5.31 -17.70
N THR A 35 8.09 -5.41 -16.64
CA THR A 35 7.63 -4.27 -15.85
C THR A 35 8.75 -3.71 -14.98
N ASN A 36 9.67 -4.55 -14.49
CA ASN A 36 10.85 -4.08 -13.76
C ASN A 36 11.75 -3.16 -14.62
N ILE A 37 11.71 -3.29 -15.94
CA ILE A 37 12.48 -2.46 -16.88
C ILE A 37 11.67 -1.22 -17.32
N ARG A 38 10.34 -1.32 -17.43
CA ARG A 38 9.48 -0.22 -17.87
C ARG A 38 9.05 0.75 -16.77
N THR A 39 9.07 0.37 -15.49
CA THR A 39 8.68 1.27 -14.39
C THR A 39 9.74 2.33 -14.04
N TYR A 40 10.98 2.21 -14.55
CA TYR A 40 11.98 3.28 -14.48
C TYR A 40 11.93 4.26 -15.67
N GLY A 41 11.02 4.03 -16.63
CA GLY A 41 10.86 4.85 -17.82
C GLY A 41 9.59 5.70 -17.75
N LYS A 42 9.74 6.95 -17.29
CA LYS A 42 8.80 8.07 -17.50
C LYS A 42 7.57 8.14 -16.58
N THR A 43 7.83 8.42 -15.30
CA THR A 43 7.07 9.46 -14.60
C THR A 43 8.02 10.63 -14.35
N THR A 44 7.92 11.66 -15.17
CA THR A 44 8.44 12.98 -14.79
C THR A 44 7.78 13.36 -13.45
N PRO A 45 8.53 13.70 -12.39
CA PRO A 45 7.94 14.17 -11.15
C PRO A 45 7.46 15.60 -11.38
N THR A 46 6.28 15.76 -11.99
CA THR A 46 5.61 17.06 -12.16
C THR A 46 4.33 17.14 -11.34
N SER A 47 4.29 16.42 -10.23
CA SER A 47 3.28 16.62 -9.20
C SER A 47 4.04 16.54 -7.89
N ASN A 48 4.06 17.67 -7.17
CA ASN A 48 4.53 17.75 -5.80
C ASN A 48 4.08 16.49 -5.04
N ASP A 49 5.00 15.60 -4.68
CA ASP A 49 4.74 14.55 -3.68
C ASP A 49 4.30 15.17 -2.33
N ASN A 50 4.49 16.49 -2.16
CA ASN A 50 3.97 17.28 -1.05
C ASN A 50 2.45 17.53 -1.10
N ASP A 51 1.76 17.29 -2.21
CA ASP A 51 0.31 17.54 -2.35
C ASP A 51 -0.55 16.29 -2.15
N ILE A 52 0.03 15.15 -1.72
CA ILE A 52 -0.74 13.92 -1.58
C ILE A 52 -1.34 13.79 -0.17
N PRO A 53 -2.66 13.98 0.00
CA PRO A 53 -3.30 14.06 1.32
C PRO A 53 -3.35 12.74 2.08
N TRP A 54 -2.83 11.63 1.52
CA TRP A 54 -2.77 10.37 2.24
C TRP A 54 -1.77 10.42 3.39
N LYS A 55 -0.69 11.22 3.26
CA LYS A 55 0.34 11.33 4.29
C LYS A 55 -0.22 11.99 5.55
N ASP A 56 -0.97 13.07 5.40
CA ASP A 56 -1.62 13.75 6.52
C ASP A 56 -2.66 12.84 7.19
N LYS A 57 -3.48 12.13 6.39
CA LYS A 57 -4.42 11.13 6.93
C LYS A 57 -3.72 10.00 7.69
N TYR A 58 -2.54 9.60 7.25
CA TYR A 58 -1.74 8.57 7.91
C TYR A 58 -1.16 9.09 9.24
N ILE A 59 -0.67 10.34 9.25
CA ILE A 59 -0.21 11.01 10.48
C ILE A 59 -1.36 11.12 11.49
N ASP A 60 -2.52 11.63 11.07
CA ASP A 60 -3.72 11.74 11.92
C ASP A 60 -4.12 10.39 12.54
N LEU A 61 -4.03 9.31 11.76
CA LEU A 61 -4.34 7.96 12.25
C LEU A 61 -3.37 7.51 13.33
N LEU A 62 -2.06 7.73 13.11
CA LEU A 62 -1.03 7.37 14.08
C LEU A 62 -1.15 8.17 15.37
N GLU A 63 -1.49 9.46 15.28
CA GLU A 63 -1.71 10.32 16.44
C GLU A 63 -2.91 9.84 17.27
N ARG A 64 -4.06 9.57 16.64
CA ARG A 64 -5.23 9.04 17.33
C ARG A 64 -4.96 7.70 18.00
N TYR A 65 -4.20 6.82 17.34
CA TYR A 65 -3.81 5.54 17.91
C TYR A 65 -2.93 5.71 19.16
N LYS A 66 -1.95 6.63 19.10
CA LYS A 66 -1.12 6.98 20.25
C LYS A 66 -1.97 7.51 21.41
N ASP A 67 -2.94 8.37 21.13
CA ASP A 67 -3.83 8.94 22.14
C ASP A 67 -4.74 7.86 22.77
N LEU A 68 -5.22 6.90 21.99
CA LEU A 68 -5.98 5.76 22.50
C LEU A 68 -5.14 4.89 23.44
N ILE A 69 -3.89 4.60 23.07
CA ILE A 69 -2.95 3.86 23.93
C ILE A 69 -2.73 4.61 25.25
N ILE A 70 -2.42 5.90 25.18
CA ILE A 70 -2.17 6.73 26.37
C ILE A 70 -3.42 6.80 27.25
N SER A 71 -4.60 6.99 26.66
CA SER A 71 -5.88 7.00 27.38
C SER A 71 -6.15 5.65 28.07
N SER A 72 -5.88 4.54 27.39
CA SER A 72 -6.01 3.20 27.97
C SER A 72 -5.01 2.97 29.11
N MET A 73 -3.77 3.45 28.98
CA MET A 73 -2.74 3.34 30.01
C MET A 73 -3.07 4.18 31.25
N ASN A 74 -3.53 5.42 31.05
CA ASN A 74 -3.97 6.31 32.13
C ASN A 74 -5.21 5.78 32.85
N SER A 75 -6.12 5.11 32.12
CA SER A 75 -7.28 4.46 32.74
C SER A 75 -6.89 3.25 33.60
N HIS A 76 -5.75 2.62 33.33
CA HIS A 76 -5.24 1.47 34.10
C HIS A 76 -4.42 1.88 35.34
N SER A 77 -3.91 3.11 35.40
CA SER A 77 -3.18 3.62 36.58
C SER A 77 -4.10 4.14 37.69
N ILE A 78 -5.36 4.49 37.39
CA ILE A 78 -6.35 4.96 38.39
C ILE A 78 -7.03 3.79 39.14
N ILE A 79 -6.86 2.54 38.70
CA ILE A 79 -7.51 1.37 39.33
C ILE A 79 -6.62 0.75 40.45
N ASN A 80 -5.38 1.23 40.62
CA ASN A 80 -4.43 0.72 41.62
C ASN A 80 -4.03 1.74 42.72
N GLN A 81 -4.88 2.71 43.05
CA GLN A 81 -4.74 3.54 44.26
C GLN A 81 -5.94 3.40 45.20
#